data_AF-A0A0R0DG35-F1
#
_entry.id   AF-A0A0R0DG35-F1
#
_cell.length_a   1.000
_cell.length_b   1.000
_cell.length_c   1.000
_cell.angle_alpha   90.00
_cell.angle_beta   90.00
_cell.angle_gamma   90.00
#
_symmetry.space_group_name_H-M   'P 1'
#
loop_
_entity.id
_entity.type
_entity.pdbx_description
1 polymer ?
#
loop_
_entity_poly.entity_id
_entity_poly.type
_entity_poly.pdbx_seq_one_letter_code
_entity_poly.pdbx_strand_id
1 'polypeptide(L)'
;MSACLQAKSAVTAPTPLNSPALAAFIRGVERRALVVAEFQSGEVLVAERAVAVAMRAFVPVAAELPMNEWPEHFWRLLGSTPQLRQPADDGAWPQDLAHLMQLGEGERLALLLRIGAGLDEAQAALALGVDTQVYCQWLAQACPRDGAGQPDALAWRSLAEAVQARVRELSPERQAQLERLRESLVSSGPQAPVREQAMPVMQAERRERVKPAPRKSRLGQWLWLLSGAVLLAGIGWAWLGGSADQTTAGQEQQAPGTGLDVENPVETETLQELELPPAAPPASVEPVVDPAQAALLEQADFLAWVAAGGPLPVDESSEQPRSPAPQALALASGAGQAH
;
A
#
# COMPACT_ATOMS: atom_id res chain seq x y z
N MET A 1 -16.12 24.47 -60.62
CA MET A 1 -16.29 25.15 -59.32
C MET A 1 -15.98 24.13 -58.25
N SER A 2 -14.76 24.19 -57.72
CA SER A 2 -14.14 23.15 -56.90
C SER A 2 -14.78 23.04 -55.53
N ALA A 3 -14.96 21.81 -55.09
CA ALA A 3 -15.47 21.43 -53.77
C ALA A 3 -14.44 21.78 -52.68
N CYS A 4 -14.85 22.59 -51.70
CA CYS A 4 -14.16 22.71 -50.41
C CYS A 4 -14.63 21.56 -49.51
N LEU A 5 -13.96 20.41 -49.58
CA LEU A 5 -14.00 19.42 -48.50
C LEU A 5 -13.17 19.95 -47.33
N GLN A 6 -13.87 20.39 -46.30
CA GLN A 6 -13.31 20.70 -44.99
C GLN A 6 -12.76 19.40 -44.40
N ALA A 7 -11.45 19.17 -44.48
CA ALA A 7 -10.78 18.13 -43.74
C ALA A 7 -10.83 18.51 -42.26
N LYS A 8 -11.79 17.94 -41.53
CA LYS A 8 -11.86 18.01 -40.08
C LYS A 8 -10.69 17.19 -39.56
N SER A 9 -9.62 17.85 -39.12
CA SER A 9 -8.48 17.20 -38.49
C SER A 9 -8.99 16.31 -37.35
N ALA A 10 -8.94 15.00 -37.54
CA ALA A 10 -9.09 14.06 -36.45
C ALA A 10 -7.88 14.25 -35.54
N VAL A 11 -8.09 14.92 -34.41
CA VAL A 11 -7.15 14.85 -33.29
C VAL A 11 -7.12 13.37 -32.91
N THR A 12 -6.05 12.67 -33.28
CA THR A 12 -5.72 11.35 -32.75
C THR A 12 -5.65 11.51 -31.24
N ALA A 13 -6.67 11.02 -30.54
CA ALA A 13 -6.63 10.93 -29.09
C ALA A 13 -5.36 10.17 -28.70
N PRO A 14 -4.56 10.69 -27.75
CA PRO A 14 -3.38 9.97 -27.29
C PRO A 14 -3.82 8.61 -26.75
N THR A 15 -3.17 7.53 -27.18
CA THR A 15 -3.27 6.22 -26.54
C THR A 15 -3.08 6.43 -25.03
N PRO A 16 -3.90 5.85 -24.15
CA PRO A 16 -4.07 6.35 -22.79
C PRO A 16 -2.78 6.39 -21.95
N LEU A 17 -1.81 5.49 -22.20
CA LEU A 17 -0.47 5.54 -21.57
C LEU A 17 0.54 6.51 -22.21
N ASN A 18 0.19 7.23 -23.27
CA ASN A 18 1.05 8.26 -23.87
C ASN A 18 1.15 9.51 -22.99
N SER A 19 0.29 9.65 -21.98
CA SER A 19 0.48 10.69 -20.97
C SER A 19 1.70 10.36 -20.11
N PRO A 20 2.77 11.18 -20.12
CA PRO A 20 3.94 10.94 -19.29
C PRO A 20 3.58 10.93 -17.80
N ALA A 21 2.55 11.68 -17.40
CA ALA A 21 2.04 11.69 -16.02
C ALA A 21 1.43 10.34 -15.64
N LEU A 22 0.61 9.74 -16.52
CA LEU A 22 0.02 8.43 -16.26
C LEU A 22 1.10 7.34 -16.19
N ALA A 23 2.07 7.36 -17.11
CA ALA A 23 3.19 6.44 -17.09
C ALA A 23 4.02 6.56 -15.80
N ALA A 24 4.27 7.78 -15.31
CA ALA A 24 4.96 8.03 -14.05
C ALA A 24 4.16 7.52 -12.84
N PHE A 25 2.84 7.77 -12.81
CA PHE A 25 1.96 7.27 -11.77
C PHE A 25 1.99 5.73 -11.70
N ILE A 26 1.81 5.06 -12.84
CA ILE A 26 1.83 3.60 -12.93
C ILE A 26 3.17 3.03 -12.42
N ARG A 27 4.31 3.59 -12.87
CA ARG A 27 5.64 3.19 -12.37
C ARG A 27 5.78 3.38 -10.85
N GLY A 28 5.19 4.44 -10.31
CA GLY A 28 5.22 4.73 -8.88
C GLY A 28 4.38 3.76 -8.04
N VAL A 29 3.29 3.22 -8.60
CA VAL A 29 2.34 2.37 -7.85
C VAL A 29 2.54 0.86 -8.09
N GLU A 30 3.03 0.43 -9.25
CA GLU A 30 3.07 -0.98 -9.67
C GLU A 30 3.83 -1.89 -8.69
N ARG A 31 4.93 -1.39 -8.12
CA ARG A 31 5.75 -2.14 -7.16
C ARG A 31 4.99 -2.40 -5.86
N ARG A 32 4.35 -1.35 -5.32
CA ARG A 32 3.54 -1.46 -4.10
C ARG A 32 2.31 -2.33 -4.33
N ALA A 33 1.65 -2.16 -5.48
CA ALA A 33 0.48 -2.93 -5.86
C ALA A 33 0.78 -4.44 -5.89
N LEU A 34 1.92 -4.82 -6.46
CA LEU A 34 2.34 -6.23 -6.52
C LEU A 34 2.57 -6.82 -5.13
N VAL A 35 3.26 -6.10 -4.24
CA VAL A 35 3.54 -6.58 -2.88
C VAL A 35 2.26 -6.68 -2.04
N VAL A 36 1.39 -5.67 -2.13
CA VAL A 36 0.08 -5.70 -1.46
C VAL A 36 -0.75 -6.89 -1.96
N ALA A 37 -0.81 -7.12 -3.28
CA ALA A 37 -1.56 -8.23 -3.85
C ALA A 37 -0.95 -9.61 -3.49
N GLU A 38 0.37 -9.73 -3.45
CA GLU A 38 1.09 -10.95 -3.03
C GLU A 38 0.77 -11.28 -1.58
N PHE A 39 0.89 -10.31 -0.68
CA PHE A 39 0.61 -10.54 0.73
C PHE A 39 -0.89 -10.59 1.07
N GLN A 40 -1.77 -10.08 0.23
CA GLN A 40 -3.21 -10.24 0.44
C GLN A 40 -3.66 -11.67 0.09
N SER A 41 -3.14 -12.24 -1.01
CA SER A 41 -3.54 -13.55 -1.53
C SER A 41 -2.67 -14.71 -1.04
N GLY A 42 -1.44 -14.44 -0.62
CA GLY A 42 -0.43 -15.47 -0.31
C GLY A 42 0.13 -16.16 -1.56
N GLU A 43 -0.21 -15.69 -2.77
CA GLU A 43 0.15 -16.37 -4.01
C GLU A 43 0.68 -15.41 -5.10
N VAL A 44 1.89 -15.71 -5.57
CA VAL A 44 2.67 -14.89 -6.50
C VAL A 44 1.95 -14.64 -7.83
N LEU A 45 1.35 -15.69 -8.41
CA LEU A 45 0.70 -15.61 -9.72
C LEU A 45 -0.66 -14.92 -9.67
N VAL A 46 -1.40 -15.08 -8.56
CA VAL A 46 -2.67 -14.37 -8.36
C VAL A 46 -2.41 -12.87 -8.23
N ALA A 47 -1.37 -12.49 -7.49
CA ALA A 47 -0.96 -11.10 -7.36
C ALA A 47 -0.65 -10.43 -8.71
N GLU A 48 0.14 -11.09 -9.56
CA GLU A 48 0.49 -10.58 -10.89
C GLU A 48 -0.75 -10.37 -11.77
N ARG A 49 -1.66 -11.36 -11.79
CA ARG A 49 -2.90 -11.28 -12.56
C ARG A 49 -3.79 -10.15 -12.05
N ALA A 50 -3.91 -9.99 -10.73
CA ALA A 50 -4.71 -8.94 -10.13
C ALA A 50 -4.18 -7.54 -10.49
N VAL A 51 -2.86 -7.33 -10.40
CA VAL A 51 -2.23 -6.06 -10.79
C VAL A 51 -2.42 -5.79 -12.29
N ALA A 52 -2.26 -6.80 -13.15
CA ALA A 52 -2.49 -6.66 -14.58
C ALA A 52 -3.94 -6.28 -14.91
N VAL A 53 -4.92 -6.89 -14.24
CA VAL A 53 -6.35 -6.55 -14.39
C VAL A 53 -6.61 -5.12 -13.92
N ALA A 54 -6.11 -4.73 -12.74
CA ALA A 54 -6.28 -3.39 -12.20
C ALA A 54 -5.67 -2.31 -13.12
N MET A 55 -4.45 -2.52 -13.63
CA MET A 55 -3.80 -1.59 -14.55
C MET A 55 -4.57 -1.46 -15.87
N ARG A 56 -5.05 -2.57 -16.45
CA ARG A 56 -5.86 -2.56 -17.68
C ARG A 56 -7.18 -1.83 -17.50
N ALA A 57 -7.83 -2.00 -16.35
CA ALA A 57 -9.07 -1.32 -16.01
C ALA A 57 -8.86 0.17 -15.71
N PHE A 58 -7.73 0.52 -15.09
CA PHE A 58 -7.43 1.88 -14.64
C PHE A 58 -7.05 2.81 -15.79
N VAL A 59 -6.22 2.35 -16.73
CA VAL A 59 -5.68 3.17 -17.83
C VAL A 59 -6.74 3.96 -18.62
N PRO A 60 -7.88 3.39 -19.06
CA PRO A 60 -8.91 4.17 -19.76
C PRO A 60 -9.63 5.16 -18.83
N VAL A 61 -9.87 4.79 -17.57
CA VAL A 61 -10.58 5.64 -16.59
C VAL A 61 -9.73 6.84 -16.18
N ALA A 62 -8.41 6.65 -16.05
CA ALA A 62 -7.48 7.71 -15.66
C ALA A 62 -7.43 8.88 -16.66
N ALA A 63 -7.84 8.66 -17.92
CA ALA A 63 -7.93 9.72 -18.92
C ALA A 63 -9.08 10.72 -18.65
N GLU A 64 -10.09 10.32 -17.88
CA GLU A 64 -11.28 11.11 -17.56
C GLU A 64 -11.25 11.68 -16.14
N LEU A 65 -10.39 11.14 -15.27
CA LEU A 65 -10.26 11.55 -13.87
C LEU A 65 -9.16 12.60 -13.66
N PRO A 66 -9.36 13.54 -12.71
CA PRO A 66 -8.28 14.42 -12.29
C PRO A 66 -7.18 13.63 -11.56
N MET A 67 -5.93 14.10 -11.70
CA MET A 67 -4.74 13.36 -11.25
C MET A 67 -4.71 13.07 -9.74
N ASN A 68 -5.37 13.89 -8.92
CA ASN A 68 -5.49 13.68 -7.48
C ASN A 68 -6.37 12.49 -7.10
N GLU A 69 -7.31 12.08 -7.95
CA GLU A 69 -8.23 10.95 -7.71
C GLU A 69 -7.66 9.61 -8.18
N TRP A 70 -6.55 9.64 -8.91
CA TRP A 70 -5.90 8.45 -9.48
C TRP A 70 -5.49 7.40 -8.44
N PRO A 71 -4.81 7.74 -7.32
CA PRO A 71 -4.42 6.74 -6.33
C PRO A 71 -5.62 5.98 -5.77
N GLU A 72 -6.64 6.71 -5.32
CA GLU A 72 -7.87 6.14 -4.76
C GLU A 72 -8.54 5.17 -5.73
N HIS A 73 -8.73 5.59 -6.99
CA HIS A 73 -9.36 4.76 -8.02
C HIS A 73 -8.54 3.51 -8.36
N PHE A 74 -7.22 3.64 -8.44
CA PHE A 74 -6.35 2.49 -8.68
C PHE A 74 -6.45 1.45 -7.56
N TRP A 75 -6.36 1.88 -6.30
CA TRP A 75 -6.42 0.98 -5.15
C TRP A 75 -7.81 0.35 -4.98
N ARG A 76 -8.88 1.09 -5.30
CA ARG A 76 -10.24 0.54 -5.39
C ARG A 76 -10.35 -0.57 -6.43
N LEU A 77 -9.84 -0.35 -7.65
CA LEU A 77 -9.84 -1.37 -8.69
C LEU A 77 -9.06 -2.61 -8.25
N LEU A 78 -7.88 -2.43 -7.67
CA LEU A 78 -7.08 -3.54 -7.15
C LEU A 78 -7.82 -4.32 -6.06
N GLY A 79 -8.30 -3.64 -5.01
CA GLY A 79 -9.03 -4.26 -3.89
C GLY A 79 -10.36 -4.91 -4.30
N SER A 80 -10.96 -4.46 -5.40
CA SER A 80 -12.18 -5.07 -5.94
C SER A 80 -11.95 -6.41 -6.64
N THR A 81 -10.69 -6.76 -6.96
CA THR A 81 -10.32 -7.98 -7.67
C THR A 81 -10.74 -9.22 -6.87
N PRO A 82 -11.68 -10.05 -7.38
CA PRO A 82 -12.23 -11.18 -6.61
C PRO A 82 -11.17 -12.17 -6.12
N GLN A 83 -10.11 -12.38 -6.90
CA GLN A 83 -9.03 -13.31 -6.57
C GLN A 83 -8.21 -12.86 -5.35
N LEU A 84 -8.22 -11.56 -5.00
CA LEU A 84 -7.56 -11.06 -3.79
C LEU A 84 -8.44 -11.17 -2.54
N ARG A 85 -9.75 -11.38 -2.73
CA ARG A 85 -10.73 -11.60 -1.64
C ARG A 85 -10.97 -13.07 -1.34
N GLN A 86 -10.29 -13.96 -2.06
CA GLN A 86 -10.37 -15.40 -1.85
C GLN A 86 -8.95 -15.93 -1.74
N PRO A 87 -8.29 -15.71 -0.57
CA PRO A 87 -6.96 -16.27 -0.35
C PRO A 87 -7.02 -17.78 -0.52
N ALA A 88 -5.99 -18.35 -1.15
CA ALA A 88 -5.88 -19.80 -1.26
C ALA A 88 -5.71 -20.40 0.14
N ASP A 89 -6.31 -21.57 0.38
CA ASP A 89 -6.17 -22.30 1.65
C ASP A 89 -4.69 -22.60 1.97
N ASP A 90 -3.86 -22.72 0.93
CA ASP A 90 -2.41 -22.99 1.00
C ASP A 90 -1.55 -21.74 0.73
N GLY A 91 -2.08 -20.53 0.95
CA GLY A 91 -1.31 -19.29 0.77
C GLY A 91 0.00 -19.31 1.57
N ALA A 92 1.09 -18.85 0.94
CA ALA A 92 2.42 -18.90 1.53
C ALA A 92 2.89 -17.49 1.90
N TRP A 93 3.01 -17.22 3.20
CA TRP A 93 3.61 -15.99 3.72
C TRP A 93 4.99 -16.28 4.31
N PRO A 94 5.97 -15.38 4.10
CA PRO A 94 7.25 -15.45 4.81
C PRO A 94 7.06 -15.47 6.32
N GLN A 95 7.98 -16.10 7.05
CA GLN A 95 7.90 -16.23 8.51
C GLN A 95 7.79 -14.87 9.22
N ASP A 96 8.52 -13.85 8.74
CA ASP A 96 8.48 -12.48 9.29
C ASP A 96 7.11 -11.80 9.12
N LEU A 97 6.25 -12.36 8.27
CA LEU A 97 4.91 -11.88 7.96
C LEU A 97 3.83 -12.90 8.36
N ALA A 98 4.16 -13.89 9.21
CA ALA A 98 3.22 -14.93 9.64
C ALA A 98 1.97 -14.37 10.31
N HIS A 99 2.05 -13.18 10.92
CA HIS A 99 0.90 -12.45 11.47
C HIS A 99 -0.22 -12.26 10.43
N LEU A 100 0.12 -11.99 9.17
CA LEU A 100 -0.86 -11.77 8.10
C LEU A 100 -1.74 -13.00 7.83
N MET A 101 -1.25 -14.21 8.11
CA MET A 101 -2.02 -15.45 7.94
C MET A 101 -3.17 -15.57 8.94
N GLN A 102 -3.04 -14.95 10.11
CA GLN A 102 -4.01 -15.05 11.19
C GLN A 102 -5.18 -14.07 11.02
N LEU A 103 -5.01 -13.06 10.17
CA LEU A 103 -5.98 -11.99 9.95
C LEU A 103 -7.10 -12.40 8.99
N GLY A 104 -8.29 -11.84 9.23
CA GLY A 104 -9.37 -11.88 8.26
C GLY A 104 -8.99 -11.15 6.96
N GLU A 105 -9.68 -11.47 5.85
CA GLU A 105 -9.35 -10.89 4.54
C GLU A 105 -9.41 -9.35 4.49
N GLY A 106 -10.39 -8.75 5.17
CA GLY A 106 -10.60 -7.30 5.23
C GLY A 106 -9.59 -6.60 6.14
N GLU A 107 -9.31 -7.19 7.30
CA GLU A 107 -8.28 -6.73 8.25
C GLU A 107 -6.90 -6.75 7.62
N ARG A 108 -6.56 -7.86 6.95
CA ARG A 108 -5.29 -8.01 6.22
C ARG A 108 -5.15 -6.96 5.14
N LEU A 109 -6.19 -6.76 4.32
CA LEU A 109 -6.13 -5.76 3.25
C LEU A 109 -6.02 -4.34 3.80
N ALA A 110 -6.78 -4.02 4.86
CA ALA A 110 -6.71 -2.72 5.53
C ALA A 110 -5.30 -2.43 6.03
N LEU A 111 -4.69 -3.41 6.71
CA LEU A 111 -3.31 -3.33 7.17
C LEU A 111 -2.32 -3.10 6.02
N LEU A 112 -2.42 -3.90 4.95
CA LEU A 112 -1.53 -3.80 3.78
C LEU A 112 -1.69 -2.49 3.02
N LEU A 113 -2.88 -1.89 2.99
CA LEU A 113 -3.07 -0.55 2.43
C LEU A 113 -2.37 0.52 3.28
N ARG A 114 -2.39 0.38 4.61
CA ARG A 114 -1.67 1.28 5.51
C ARG A 114 -0.15 1.16 5.35
N ILE A 115 0.39 -0.06 5.46
CA ILE A 115 1.84 -0.26 5.57
C ILE A 115 2.52 -0.55 4.23
N GLY A 116 1.83 -1.09 3.23
CA GLY A 116 2.39 -1.44 1.93
C GLY A 116 2.08 -0.42 0.85
N ALA A 117 0.82 0.00 0.74
CA ALA A 117 0.43 1.06 -0.18
C ALA A 117 0.81 2.46 0.33
N GLY A 118 0.94 2.63 1.65
CA GLY A 118 1.30 3.91 2.28
C GLY A 118 0.15 4.91 2.30
N LEU A 119 -1.09 4.43 2.24
CA LEU A 119 -2.28 5.29 2.29
C LEU A 119 -2.53 5.76 3.71
N ASP A 120 -3.11 6.96 3.84
CA ASP A 120 -3.74 7.38 5.09
C ASP A 120 -5.08 6.65 5.30
N GLU A 121 -5.66 6.82 6.49
CA GLU A 121 -6.87 6.10 6.89
C GLU A 121 -8.09 6.46 6.05
N ALA A 122 -8.23 7.72 5.65
CA ALA A 122 -9.35 8.18 4.82
C ALA A 122 -9.23 7.64 3.39
N GLN A 123 -8.04 7.73 2.80
CA GLN A 123 -7.75 7.21 1.47
C GLN A 123 -7.93 5.69 1.39
N ALA A 124 -7.46 4.96 2.41
CA ALA A 124 -7.61 3.51 2.46
C ALA A 124 -9.08 3.09 2.63
N ALA A 125 -9.86 3.80 3.47
CA ALA A 125 -11.29 3.58 3.61
C ALA A 125 -12.04 3.80 2.28
N LEU A 126 -11.72 4.90 1.57
CA LEU A 126 -12.29 5.20 0.25
C LEU A 126 -11.93 4.14 -0.81
N ALA A 127 -10.68 3.63 -0.78
CA ALA A 127 -10.25 2.56 -1.66
C ALA A 127 -11.03 1.26 -1.41
N LEU A 128 -11.31 0.92 -0.14
CA LEU A 128 -12.10 -0.25 0.23
C LEU A 128 -13.61 -0.05 0.07
N GLY A 129 -14.07 1.19 -0.09
CA GLY A 129 -15.50 1.52 -0.17
C GLY A 129 -16.22 1.32 1.17
N VAL A 130 -15.52 1.54 2.28
CA VAL A 130 -16.06 1.45 3.65
C VAL A 130 -15.96 2.80 4.36
N ASP A 131 -16.73 2.94 5.44
CA ASP A 131 -16.62 4.10 6.31
C ASP A 131 -15.27 4.13 7.04
N THR A 132 -14.72 5.32 7.28
CA THR A 132 -13.42 5.51 7.94
C THR A 132 -13.41 4.87 9.34
N GLN A 133 -14.50 4.94 10.11
CA GLN A 133 -14.56 4.31 11.43
C GLN A 133 -14.50 2.78 11.35
N VAL A 134 -15.14 2.19 10.33
CA VAL A 134 -15.07 0.75 10.07
C VAL A 134 -13.65 0.34 9.69
N TYR A 135 -13.00 1.14 8.84
CA TYR A 135 -11.60 0.94 8.48
C TYR A 135 -10.67 0.99 9.70
N CYS A 136 -10.79 2.01 10.56
CA CYS A 136 -9.98 2.13 11.77
C CYS A 136 -10.20 0.94 12.72
N GLN A 137 -11.43 0.42 12.80
CA GLN A 137 -11.72 -0.76 13.60
C GLN A 137 -11.03 -2.03 13.05
N TRP A 138 -11.08 -2.26 11.73
CA TRP A 138 -10.33 -3.34 11.10
C TRP A 138 -8.82 -3.19 11.28
N LEU A 139 -8.29 -1.96 11.16
CA LEU A 139 -6.88 -1.70 11.38
C LEU A 139 -6.47 -2.00 12.83
N ALA A 140 -7.28 -1.62 13.82
CA ALA A 140 -7.03 -1.90 15.24
C ALA A 140 -7.13 -3.40 15.59
N GLN A 141 -7.96 -4.16 14.86
CA GLN A 141 -8.02 -5.62 14.95
C GLN A 141 -6.81 -6.28 14.29
N ALA A 142 -6.31 -5.68 13.20
CA ALA A 142 -5.17 -6.18 12.45
C ALA A 142 -3.81 -5.90 13.13
N CYS A 143 -3.72 -4.92 14.03
CA CYS A 143 -2.47 -4.61 14.73
C CYS A 143 -1.97 -5.80 15.57
N PRO A 144 -0.67 -6.16 15.51
CA PRO A 144 -0.07 -7.14 16.41
C PRO A 144 -0.28 -6.78 17.87
N ARG A 145 -0.45 -7.82 18.70
CA ARG A 145 -0.66 -7.69 20.15
C ARG A 145 0.39 -8.48 20.91
N ASP A 146 0.77 -7.97 22.07
CA ASP A 146 1.69 -8.63 22.98
C ASP A 146 1.00 -9.78 23.75
N GLY A 147 1.76 -10.47 24.60
CA GLY A 147 1.23 -11.55 25.45
C GLY A 147 0.19 -11.09 26.48
N ALA A 148 0.07 -9.79 26.75
CA ALA A 148 -0.95 -9.19 27.60
C ALA A 148 -2.19 -8.71 26.81
N GLY A 149 -2.20 -8.89 25.47
CA GLY A 149 -3.27 -8.47 24.58
C GLY A 149 -3.25 -6.97 24.24
N GLN A 150 -2.23 -6.23 24.65
CA GLN A 150 -2.06 -4.81 24.33
C GLN A 150 -1.41 -4.65 22.94
N PRO A 151 -1.60 -3.50 22.26
CA PRO A 151 -0.94 -3.24 20.98
C PRO A 151 0.59 -3.29 21.09
N ASP A 152 1.24 -4.13 20.28
CA ASP A 152 2.69 -4.26 20.25
C ASP A 152 3.29 -3.34 19.16
N ALA A 153 3.87 -2.23 19.61
CA ALA A 153 4.49 -1.25 18.73
C ALA A 153 5.75 -1.77 18.02
N LEU A 154 6.50 -2.70 18.63
CA LEU A 154 7.71 -3.24 18.04
C LEU A 154 7.37 -4.25 16.94
N ALA A 155 6.41 -5.14 17.21
CA ALA A 155 5.90 -6.07 16.20
C ALA A 155 5.21 -5.35 15.03
N TRP A 156 4.52 -4.24 15.30
CA TRP A 156 3.99 -3.39 14.24
C TRP A 156 5.09 -2.81 13.34
N ARG A 157 6.14 -2.25 13.94
CA ARG A 157 7.26 -1.65 13.20
C ARG A 157 8.00 -2.69 12.37
N SER A 158 8.31 -3.85 12.94
CA SER A 158 9.00 -4.92 12.21
C SER A 158 8.17 -5.43 11.02
N LEU A 159 6.85 -5.56 11.20
CA LEU A 159 5.94 -5.92 10.11
C LEU A 159 5.95 -4.87 8.99
N ALA A 160 5.83 -3.59 9.35
CA ALA A 160 5.87 -2.49 8.38
C ALA A 160 7.21 -2.42 7.63
N GLU A 161 8.32 -2.59 8.35
CA GLU A 161 9.67 -2.63 7.78
C GLU A 161 9.85 -3.81 6.82
N ALA A 162 9.38 -5.01 7.18
CA ALA A 162 9.45 -6.19 6.33
C ALA A 162 8.65 -6.00 5.02
N VAL A 163 7.44 -5.43 5.10
CA VAL A 163 6.65 -5.11 3.91
C VAL A 163 7.33 -4.04 3.04
N GLN A 164 7.84 -2.98 3.65
CA GLN A 164 8.53 -1.90 2.93
C GLN A 164 9.86 -2.35 2.32
N ALA A 165 10.59 -3.23 3.00
CA ALA A 165 11.76 -3.89 2.45
C ALA A 165 11.40 -4.68 1.18
N ARG A 166 10.31 -5.47 1.21
CA ARG A 166 9.84 -6.20 0.01
C ARG A 166 9.47 -5.26 -1.14
N VAL A 167 8.85 -4.12 -0.86
CA VAL A 167 8.56 -3.09 -1.88
C VAL A 167 9.84 -2.55 -2.51
N ARG A 168 10.86 -2.26 -1.70
CA ARG A 168 12.17 -1.73 -2.13
C ARG A 168 13.04 -2.75 -2.84
N GLU A 169 12.96 -4.01 -2.46
CA GLU A 169 13.84 -5.11 -2.88
C GLU A 169 13.08 -6.15 -3.74
N LEU A 170 12.38 -5.67 -4.78
CA LEU A 170 11.78 -6.57 -5.76
C LEU A 170 12.87 -7.24 -6.60
N SER A 171 12.74 -8.56 -6.83
CA SER A 171 13.69 -9.30 -7.67
C SER A 171 13.73 -8.75 -9.11
N PRO A 172 14.87 -8.84 -9.81
CA PRO A 172 15.01 -8.31 -11.17
C PRO A 172 14.03 -8.95 -12.16
N GLU A 173 13.69 -10.23 -11.97
CA GLU A 173 12.70 -10.95 -12.78
C GLU A 173 11.30 -10.33 -12.66
N ARG A 174 10.89 -9.98 -11.42
CA ARG A 174 9.61 -9.34 -11.14
C ARG A 174 9.57 -7.92 -11.70
N GLN A 175 10.68 -7.18 -11.63
CA GLN A 175 10.79 -5.87 -12.26
C GLN A 175 10.64 -5.96 -13.79
N ALA A 176 11.35 -6.89 -14.43
CA ALA A 176 11.24 -7.12 -15.88
C ALA A 176 9.84 -7.59 -16.31
N GLN A 177 9.09 -8.23 -15.43
CA GLN A 177 7.70 -8.59 -15.68
C GLN A 177 6.76 -7.38 -15.63
N LEU A 178 6.94 -6.48 -14.66
CA LEU A 178 6.19 -5.23 -14.60
C LEU A 178 6.45 -4.35 -15.83
N GLU A 179 7.70 -4.30 -16.30
CA GLU A 179 8.07 -3.65 -17.57
C GLU A 179 7.29 -4.21 -18.76
N ARG A 180 7.31 -5.54 -18.95
CA ARG A 180 6.54 -6.23 -20.00
C ARG A 180 5.04 -5.96 -19.88
N LEU A 181 4.50 -5.92 -18.65
CA LEU A 181 3.11 -5.59 -18.42
C LEU A 181 2.80 -4.17 -18.90
N ARG A 182 3.63 -3.18 -18.56
CA ARG A 182 3.50 -1.79 -19.05
C ARG A 182 3.55 -1.71 -20.57
N GLU A 183 4.51 -2.38 -21.21
CA GLU A 183 4.62 -2.42 -22.68
C GLU A 183 3.36 -3.03 -23.33
N SER A 184 2.78 -4.04 -22.69
CA SER A 184 1.53 -4.66 -23.16
C SER A 184 0.33 -3.72 -23.09
N LEU A 185 0.30 -2.80 -22.11
CA LEU A 185 -0.76 -1.79 -21.96
C LEU A 185 -0.65 -0.68 -23.01
N VAL A 186 0.57 -0.34 -23.44
CA VAL A 186 0.80 0.62 -24.54
C VAL A 186 0.40 -0.01 -25.88
N SER A 187 0.76 -1.28 -26.08
CA SER A 187 0.51 -2.00 -27.34
C SER A 187 -0.95 -2.43 -27.49
N SER A 188 -1.60 -2.76 -26.38
CA SER A 188 -3.03 -3.06 -26.35
C SER A 188 -3.80 -1.75 -26.22
N GLY A 189 -3.99 -1.03 -27.34
CA GLY A 189 -4.98 0.05 -27.41
C GLY A 189 -6.37 -0.44 -26.95
N PRO A 190 -7.34 0.46 -26.69
CA PRO A 190 -8.57 0.15 -25.95
C PRO A 190 -9.28 -1.08 -26.52
N GLN A 191 -9.02 -2.24 -25.92
CA GLN A 191 -9.74 -3.45 -26.23
C GLN A 191 -11.06 -3.35 -25.48
N ALA A 192 -12.15 -3.25 -26.24
CA ALA A 192 -13.45 -3.69 -25.77
C ALA A 192 -13.28 -5.04 -25.06
N PRO A 193 -14.01 -5.31 -23.96
CA PRO A 193 -13.80 -6.49 -23.15
C PRO A 193 -13.77 -7.70 -24.07
N VAL A 194 -12.61 -8.37 -24.11
CA VAL A 194 -12.49 -9.68 -24.74
C VAL A 194 -13.42 -10.56 -23.92
N ARG A 195 -14.64 -10.69 -24.42
CA ARG A 195 -15.54 -11.79 -24.08
C ARG A 195 -14.71 -13.01 -24.41
N GLU A 196 -14.18 -13.61 -23.36
CA GLU A 196 -13.49 -14.87 -23.38
C GLU A 196 -14.28 -15.77 -24.33
N GLN A 197 -13.69 -16.04 -25.50
CA GLN A 197 -14.33 -16.82 -26.53
C GLN A 197 -14.51 -18.19 -25.91
N ALA A 198 -15.71 -18.43 -25.40
CA ALA A 198 -16.18 -19.74 -25.02
C ALA A 198 -15.92 -20.62 -26.24
N MET A 199 -14.90 -21.48 -26.13
CA MET A 199 -14.72 -22.55 -27.10
C MET A 199 -16.07 -23.28 -27.21
N PRO A 200 -16.54 -23.60 -28.42
CA PRO A 200 -17.74 -24.38 -28.56
C PRO A 200 -17.43 -25.76 -28.01
N VAL A 201 -17.83 -26.02 -26.77
CA VAL A 201 -17.97 -27.39 -26.27
C VAL A 201 -19.05 -27.99 -27.14
N MET A 202 -18.57 -28.77 -28.11
CA MET A 202 -19.36 -29.62 -28.97
C MET A 202 -20.35 -30.39 -28.08
N GLN A 203 -21.63 -30.18 -28.34
CA GLN A 203 -22.73 -30.81 -27.65
C GLN A 203 -22.61 -32.33 -27.81
N ALA A 204 -22.10 -33.00 -26.77
CA ALA A 204 -22.25 -34.43 -26.59
C ALA A 204 -23.41 -34.66 -25.61
N GLU A 205 -24.55 -35.02 -26.21
CA GLU A 205 -25.60 -35.85 -25.64
C GLU A 205 -26.15 -35.49 -24.25
N ARG A 206 -27.30 -34.81 -24.32
CA ARG A 206 -28.49 -35.04 -23.50
C ARG A 206 -28.55 -36.49 -22.96
N ARG A 207 -28.12 -36.70 -21.72
CA ARG A 207 -28.61 -37.77 -20.85
C ARG A 207 -29.38 -37.15 -19.69
N GLU A 208 -30.60 -37.64 -19.51
CA GLU A 208 -31.56 -37.27 -18.47
C GLU A 208 -30.90 -37.19 -17.09
N ARG A 209 -31.02 -36.02 -16.44
CA ARG A 209 -30.82 -35.92 -15.00
C ARG A 209 -32.03 -36.50 -14.29
N VAL A 210 -31.93 -37.75 -13.85
CA VAL A 210 -32.75 -38.27 -12.73
C VAL A 210 -32.33 -37.51 -11.47
N LYS A 211 -33.30 -36.88 -10.80
CA LYS A 211 -33.10 -36.18 -9.51
C LYS A 211 -32.83 -37.21 -8.40
N PRO A 212 -31.76 -37.10 -7.59
CA PRO A 212 -31.66 -37.87 -6.37
C PRO A 212 -32.46 -37.18 -5.24
N ALA A 213 -33.34 -37.95 -4.59
CA ALA A 213 -34.02 -37.55 -3.37
C ALA A 213 -33.08 -37.61 -2.15
N PRO A 214 -33.26 -36.75 -1.13
CA PRO A 214 -32.39 -36.74 0.04
C PRO A 214 -32.78 -37.85 1.04
N ARG A 215 -31.89 -38.82 1.26
CA ARG A 215 -31.99 -39.74 2.40
C ARG A 215 -31.25 -39.13 3.60
N LYS A 216 -32.01 -38.61 4.56
CA LYS A 216 -31.50 -38.23 5.89
C LYS A 216 -31.00 -39.48 6.62
N SER A 217 -29.69 -39.58 6.81
CA SER A 217 -29.05 -40.63 7.60
C SER A 217 -29.16 -40.30 9.10
N ARG A 218 -29.90 -41.12 9.84
CA ARG A 218 -30.02 -41.03 11.31
C ARG A 218 -28.72 -41.30 12.08
N LEU A 219 -27.64 -41.73 11.40
CA LEU A 219 -26.32 -41.89 12.03
C LEU A 219 -25.62 -40.54 12.30
N GLY A 220 -25.88 -39.50 11.50
CA GLY A 220 -25.27 -38.18 11.71
C GLY A 220 -25.78 -37.45 12.96
N GLN A 221 -27.02 -37.74 13.37
CA GLN A 221 -27.60 -37.19 14.60
C GLN A 221 -27.06 -37.84 15.89
N TRP A 222 -26.62 -39.10 15.82
CA TRP A 222 -26.02 -39.79 16.98
C TRP A 222 -24.58 -39.34 17.23
N LEU A 223 -23.83 -38.99 16.18
CA LEU A 223 -22.48 -38.40 16.33
C LEU A 223 -22.51 -37.00 16.94
N TRP A 224 -23.53 -36.19 16.65
CA TRP A 224 -23.70 -34.84 17.23
C TRP A 224 -24.05 -34.85 18.72
N LEU A 225 -24.74 -35.87 19.21
CA LEU A 225 -25.07 -36.00 20.64
C LEU A 225 -23.85 -36.47 21.46
N LEU A 226 -22.98 -37.29 20.87
CA LEU A 226 -21.75 -37.78 21.50
C LEU A 226 -20.68 -36.68 21.61
N SER A 227 -20.57 -35.78 20.62
CA SER A 227 -19.64 -34.64 20.69
C SER A 227 -20.08 -33.58 21.72
N GLY A 228 -21.39 -33.36 21.89
CA GLY A 228 -21.92 -32.44 22.91
C GLY A 228 -21.64 -32.87 24.35
N ALA A 229 -21.65 -34.17 24.64
CA ALA A 229 -21.38 -34.71 25.98
C ALA A 229 -19.90 -34.61 26.38
N VAL A 230 -18.97 -34.72 25.43
CA VAL A 230 -17.53 -34.59 25.67
C VAL A 230 -17.13 -33.13 25.91
N LEU A 231 -17.78 -32.17 25.25
CA LEU A 231 -17.48 -30.74 25.44
C LEU A 231 -17.93 -30.23 26.82
N LEU A 232 -19.02 -30.75 27.39
CA LEU A 232 -19.51 -30.36 28.72
C LEU A 232 -18.67 -30.96 29.87
N ALA A 233 -18.03 -32.11 29.67
CA ALA A 233 -17.13 -32.70 30.66
C ALA A 233 -15.77 -31.96 30.76
N GLY A 234 -15.31 -31.34 29.68
CA GLY A 234 -14.04 -30.58 29.67
C GLY A 234 -14.12 -29.22 30.37
N ILE A 235 -15.26 -28.54 30.33
CA ILE A 235 -15.44 -27.20 30.93
C ILE A 235 -15.52 -27.29 32.47
N GLY A 236 -15.99 -28.41 33.03
CA GLY A 236 -16.08 -28.61 34.48
C GLY A 236 -14.73 -28.79 35.20
N TRP A 237 -13.68 -29.23 34.51
CA TRP A 237 -12.39 -29.52 35.15
C TRP A 237 -11.44 -28.31 35.18
N ALA A 238 -11.57 -27.38 34.23
CA ALA A 238 -10.78 -26.15 34.19
C ALA A 238 -11.17 -25.14 35.28
N TRP A 239 -12.41 -25.20 35.79
CA TRP A 239 -12.89 -24.30 36.86
C TRP A 239 -12.58 -24.78 38.29
N LEU A 240 -12.02 -25.99 38.47
CA LEU A 240 -11.73 -26.55 39.81
C LEU A 240 -10.24 -26.83 40.07
N GLY A 241 -9.35 -26.61 39.10
CA GLY A 241 -7.92 -26.95 39.20
C GLY A 241 -6.92 -25.79 39.13
N GLY A 242 -7.37 -24.54 38.98
CA GLY A 242 -6.52 -23.39 38.70
C GLY A 242 -6.36 -22.40 39.85
N SER A 243 -6.08 -22.86 41.06
CA SER A 243 -5.63 -22.00 42.17
C SER A 243 -4.57 -22.73 42.96
N ALA A 244 -3.33 -22.64 42.48
CA ALA A 244 -2.15 -22.95 43.26
C ALA A 244 -1.15 -21.81 43.06
N ASP A 245 -1.03 -21.03 44.12
CA ASP A 245 0.03 -20.07 44.40
C ASP A 245 1.40 -20.53 43.91
N GLN A 246 2.17 -19.63 43.32
CA GLN A 246 3.61 -19.54 43.62
C GLN A 246 4.03 -18.07 43.72
N THR A 247 4.01 -17.60 44.96
CA THR A 247 4.89 -16.53 45.45
C THR A 247 6.31 -17.09 45.51
N THR A 248 7.25 -16.52 44.75
CA THR A 248 8.67 -16.62 45.08
C THR A 248 9.34 -15.28 44.80
N ALA A 249 9.66 -14.59 45.89
CA ALA A 249 10.57 -13.46 45.90
C ALA A 249 12.02 -13.94 45.70
N GLY A 250 12.81 -13.10 45.02
CA GLY A 250 14.27 -13.04 45.16
C GLY A 250 15.06 -13.93 44.21
N GLN A 251 15.81 -13.32 43.28
CA GLN A 251 17.22 -12.95 43.54
C GLN A 251 17.83 -12.34 42.27
N GLU A 252 18.37 -11.13 42.43
CA GLU A 252 19.44 -10.60 41.61
C GLU A 252 20.60 -11.61 41.54
N GLN A 253 20.94 -12.06 40.35
CA GLN A 253 22.22 -12.71 40.11
C GLN A 253 22.82 -12.17 38.82
N GLN A 254 23.60 -11.11 38.99
CA GLN A 254 24.51 -10.58 37.99
C GLN A 254 25.64 -11.59 37.78
N ALA A 255 25.82 -12.04 36.54
CA ALA A 255 26.98 -12.84 36.12
C ALA A 255 27.84 -12.05 35.13
N PRO A 256 29.17 -12.09 35.25
CA PRO A 256 30.08 -11.26 34.49
C PRO A 256 30.49 -11.93 33.17
N GLY A 257 30.74 -11.09 32.15
CA GLY A 257 31.83 -11.37 31.22
C GLY A 257 31.48 -11.36 29.72
N THR A 258 32.00 -10.30 29.08
CA THR A 258 32.63 -10.30 27.76
C THR A 258 31.74 -10.30 26.52
N GLY A 259 31.52 -9.11 25.96
CA GLY A 259 31.00 -8.92 24.62
C GLY A 259 30.98 -7.45 24.21
N LEU A 260 32.15 -6.95 23.77
CA LEU A 260 32.37 -5.73 22.98
C LEU A 260 31.35 -4.59 23.15
N ASP A 261 31.66 -3.71 24.09
CA ASP A 261 31.06 -2.40 24.28
C ASP A 261 31.24 -1.56 23.00
N VAL A 262 30.15 -1.36 22.25
CA VAL A 262 30.05 -0.25 21.30
C VAL A 262 29.51 0.91 22.11
N GLU A 263 30.42 1.76 22.53
CA GLU A 263 30.13 2.97 23.30
C GLU A 263 29.35 3.94 22.41
N ASN A 264 28.02 3.86 22.48
CA ASN A 264 27.11 4.90 22.05
C ASN A 264 26.13 5.14 23.20
N PRO A 265 26.45 6.00 24.17
CA PRO A 265 25.54 6.28 25.26
C PRO A 265 24.32 7.02 24.69
N VAL A 266 23.23 6.28 24.51
CA VAL A 266 21.89 6.89 24.44
C VAL A 266 21.62 7.42 25.83
N GLU A 267 21.84 8.72 26.03
CA GLU A 267 21.38 9.41 27.23
C GLU A 267 19.85 9.33 27.26
N THR A 268 19.35 8.38 28.05
CA THR A 268 17.94 8.33 28.42
C THR A 268 17.76 9.27 29.60
N GLU A 269 17.42 10.52 29.29
CA GLU A 269 16.99 11.47 30.31
C GLU A 269 15.67 10.94 30.90
N THR A 270 15.72 10.53 32.16
CA THR A 270 14.53 10.14 32.90
C THR A 270 13.76 11.41 33.21
N LEU A 271 12.68 11.66 32.47
CA LEU A 271 11.74 12.74 32.79
C LEU A 271 11.30 12.56 34.24
N GLN A 272 11.69 13.48 35.13
CA GLN A 272 11.05 13.57 36.43
C GLN A 272 9.54 13.72 36.19
N GLU A 273 8.78 12.81 36.79
CA GLU A 273 7.33 12.90 36.91
C GLU A 273 7.03 14.19 37.68
N LEU A 274 6.87 15.30 36.95
CA LEU A 274 6.33 16.53 37.51
C LEU A 274 4.87 16.25 37.84
N GLU A 275 4.60 16.13 39.14
CA GLU A 275 3.26 15.98 39.69
C GLU A 275 2.37 17.13 39.18
N LEU A 276 1.59 16.82 38.14
CA LEU A 276 0.70 17.77 37.49
C LEU A 276 -0.44 18.14 38.45
N PRO A 277 -0.65 19.42 38.77
CA PRO A 277 -1.82 19.83 39.54
C PRO A 277 -3.11 19.44 38.80
N PRO A 278 -4.21 19.16 39.52
CA PRO A 278 -5.43 18.63 38.93
C PRO A 278 -5.95 19.54 37.81
N ALA A 279 -6.38 18.92 36.73
CA ALA A 279 -6.85 19.58 35.52
C ALA A 279 -7.96 20.61 35.83
N ALA A 280 -7.63 21.89 35.65
CA ALA A 280 -8.63 22.94 35.59
C ALA A 280 -9.53 22.69 34.36
N PRO A 281 -10.83 23.03 34.42
CA PRO A 281 -11.72 22.90 33.27
C PRO A 281 -11.15 23.67 32.06
N PRO A 282 -11.40 23.22 30.82
CA PRO A 282 -10.84 23.86 29.63
C PRO A 282 -11.38 25.28 29.54
N ALA A 283 -10.57 26.25 29.97
CA ALA A 283 -10.76 27.62 29.57
C ALA A 283 -10.52 27.65 28.06
N SER A 284 -11.48 28.19 27.31
CA SER A 284 -11.29 28.50 25.90
C SER A 284 -10.09 29.44 25.78
N VAL A 285 -8.91 28.90 25.51
CA VAL A 285 -7.73 29.68 25.18
C VAL A 285 -7.94 30.15 23.76
N GLU A 286 -8.64 31.27 23.59
CA GLU A 286 -8.47 32.03 22.36
C GLU A 286 -7.02 32.48 22.33
N PRO A 287 -6.26 32.17 21.26
CA PRO A 287 -4.91 32.65 21.13
C PRO A 287 -5.00 34.18 21.04
N VAL A 288 -4.66 34.86 22.13
CA VAL A 288 -4.37 36.30 22.11
C VAL A 288 -3.05 36.44 21.35
N VAL A 289 -3.16 36.45 20.03
CA VAL A 289 -2.05 36.83 19.16
C VAL A 289 -1.96 38.35 19.27
N ASP A 290 -0.89 38.82 19.92
CA ASP A 290 -0.53 40.23 19.89
C ASP A 290 -0.45 40.69 18.42
N PRO A 291 -1.20 41.72 17.98
CA PRO A 291 -1.22 42.13 16.58
C PRO A 291 0.16 42.56 16.06
N ALA A 292 1.09 42.92 16.93
CA ALA A 292 2.48 43.18 16.55
C ALA A 292 3.25 41.92 16.13
N GLN A 293 2.83 40.74 16.59
CA GLN A 293 3.48 39.45 16.36
C GLN A 293 2.82 38.64 15.23
N ALA A 294 1.61 39.02 14.80
CA ALA A 294 0.90 38.40 13.67
C ALA A 294 1.71 38.45 12.37
N ALA A 295 2.43 39.55 12.11
CA ALA A 295 3.30 39.69 10.95
C ALA A 295 4.54 38.77 11.01
N LEU A 296 4.99 38.40 12.21
CA LEU A 296 6.11 37.48 12.41
C LEU A 296 5.70 36.02 12.16
N LEU A 297 4.46 35.68 12.51
CA LEU A 297 3.89 34.34 12.30
C LEU A 297 3.75 34.01 10.80
N GLU A 298 3.35 34.97 9.96
CA GLU A 298 3.31 34.78 8.51
C GLU A 298 4.71 34.51 7.90
N GLN A 299 5.77 34.94 8.59
CA GLN A 299 7.15 34.79 8.13
C GLN A 299 7.91 33.70 8.92
N ALA A 300 7.22 32.94 9.77
CA ALA A 300 7.85 31.93 10.64
C ALA A 300 8.65 30.88 9.85
N ASP A 301 8.11 30.40 8.73
CA ASP A 301 8.79 29.44 7.85
C ASP A 301 10.06 30.04 7.22
N PHE A 302 10.01 31.31 6.81
CA PHE A 302 11.18 32.00 6.26
C PHE A 302 12.26 32.23 7.32
N LEU A 303 11.87 32.64 8.54
CA LEU A 303 12.81 32.83 9.65
C LEU A 303 13.41 31.50 10.12
N ALA A 304 12.64 30.42 10.13
CA ALA A 304 13.15 29.08 10.43
C ALA A 304 14.19 28.63 9.38
N TRP A 305 13.96 28.94 8.12
CA TRP A 305 14.90 28.65 7.03
C TRP A 305 16.19 29.49 7.10
N VAL A 306 16.08 30.77 7.44
CA VAL A 306 17.27 31.64 7.67
C VAL A 306 18.06 31.18 8.89
N ALA A 307 17.39 30.83 10.00
CA ALA A 307 18.03 30.32 11.20
C ALA A 307 18.75 28.97 10.97
N ALA A 308 18.23 28.14 10.07
CA ALA A 308 18.86 26.90 9.64
C ALA A 308 20.08 27.11 8.72
N GLY A 309 20.43 28.36 8.39
CA GLY A 309 21.57 28.69 7.53
C GLY A 309 21.34 28.35 6.06
N GLY A 310 20.09 28.43 5.58
CA GLY A 310 19.75 28.18 4.18
C GLY A 310 20.54 29.08 3.22
N PRO A 311 21.06 28.57 2.09
CA PRO A 311 21.83 29.37 1.15
C PRO A 311 20.92 30.44 0.52
N LEU A 312 21.31 31.70 0.62
CA LEU A 312 20.57 32.81 0.00
C LEU A 312 20.40 32.56 -1.51
N PRO A 313 19.18 32.73 -2.05
CA PRO A 313 18.96 32.59 -3.48
C PRO A 313 19.86 33.59 -4.22
N VAL A 314 20.43 33.13 -5.34
CA VAL A 314 21.33 33.90 -6.19
C VAL A 314 20.61 35.16 -6.67
N ASP A 315 21.23 36.33 -6.48
CA ASP A 315 20.70 37.61 -6.96
C ASP A 315 20.72 37.64 -8.50
N GLU A 316 19.55 37.46 -9.12
CA GLU A 316 19.36 37.50 -10.58
C GLU A 316 19.57 38.90 -11.18
N SER A 317 19.86 39.92 -10.35
CA SER A 317 20.15 41.29 -10.80
C SER A 317 21.55 41.46 -11.39
N SER A 318 22.41 40.44 -11.33
CA SER A 318 23.74 40.47 -11.94
C SER A 318 23.64 40.14 -13.43
N GLU A 319 24.04 41.09 -14.30
CA GLU A 319 24.03 40.95 -15.76
C GLU A 319 24.61 39.60 -16.21
N GLN A 320 23.73 38.76 -16.76
CA GLN A 320 24.09 37.49 -17.36
C GLN A 320 25.07 37.74 -18.52
N PRO A 321 26.26 37.10 -18.55
CA PRO A 321 27.22 37.31 -19.63
C PRO A 321 26.57 36.90 -20.95
N ARG A 322 26.32 37.87 -21.83
CA ARG A 322 25.87 37.62 -23.21
C ARG A 322 26.88 36.68 -23.85
N SER A 323 26.42 35.47 -24.22
CA SER A 323 27.22 34.54 -25.01
C SER A 323 27.74 35.24 -26.27
N PRO A 324 29.02 35.06 -26.65
CA PRO A 324 29.52 35.61 -27.89
C PRO A 324 28.80 34.96 -29.07
N ALA A 325 28.30 35.79 -29.99
CA ALA A 325 27.67 35.38 -31.24
C ALA A 325 28.61 34.47 -32.06
N PRO A 326 28.08 33.53 -32.85
CA PRO A 326 28.89 32.65 -33.68
C PRO A 326 29.50 33.48 -34.81
N GLN A 327 30.79 33.80 -34.73
CA GLN A 327 31.52 34.36 -35.86
C GLN A 327 31.76 33.24 -36.88
N ALA A 328 31.13 33.46 -38.04
CA ALA A 328 31.39 32.88 -39.35
C ALA A 328 32.63 31.99 -39.47
N LEU A 329 32.40 30.67 -39.44
CA LEU A 329 33.29 29.68 -40.04
C LEU A 329 33.09 29.72 -41.57
N ALA A 330 33.59 30.79 -42.20
CA ALA A 330 33.66 30.89 -43.65
C ALA A 330 35.00 31.51 -44.00
N LEU A 331 35.97 30.65 -44.35
CA LEU A 331 37.09 30.86 -45.26
C LEU A 331 38.18 29.82 -44.97
N ALA A 332 37.96 28.57 -45.39
CA ALA A 332 39.02 27.62 -45.75
C ALA A 332 38.41 26.30 -46.26
N SER A 333 37.88 26.30 -47.48
CA SER A 333 37.89 25.13 -48.37
C SER A 333 37.27 25.45 -49.72
N GLY A 334 38.07 25.31 -50.78
CA GLY A 334 37.56 24.96 -52.10
C GLY A 334 37.67 26.02 -53.20
N ALA A 335 38.88 26.21 -53.74
CA ALA A 335 39.05 26.35 -55.20
C ALA A 335 40.48 25.94 -55.58
N GLY A 336 40.67 24.67 -55.90
CA GLY A 336 41.75 24.25 -56.78
C GLY A 336 41.20 24.14 -58.19
N GLN A 337 41.89 24.71 -59.19
CA GLN A 337 42.05 24.13 -60.54
C GLN A 337 42.95 25.00 -61.45
N ALA A 338 44.01 24.34 -61.94
CA ALA A 338 44.55 24.34 -63.30
C ALA A 338 44.62 25.66 -64.12
N HIS A 339 45.86 26.11 -64.39
CA HIS A 339 46.50 26.00 -65.71
C HIS A 339 48.00 26.29 -65.64
#